data_AF-A0A2V7J468-F1
#
_entry.id   AF-A0A2V7J468-F1
#
_cell.length_a   1.000
_cell.length_b   1.000
_cell.length_c   1.000
_cell.angle_alpha   90.00
_cell.angle_beta   90.00
_cell.angle_gamma   90.00
#
_symmetry.space_group_name_H-M   'P 1'
#
loop_
_entity.id
_entity.type
_entity.pdbx_description
1 polymer ?
#
loop_
_entity_poly.entity_id
_entity_poly.type
_entity_poly.pdbx_seq_one_letter_code
_entity_poly.pdbx_strand_id
1 'polypeptide(L)'
;MRAFVLLVLCASAPGFAAAQDTAIVIQPESGGVVIRPPELPREVAEDAVRRYNAPTTTRLVGRSRLPAGNEWRGDVAVRNGAIVMAGRIDGTLLVINGDAILDSGAVVTGDVIVVGGTVARRATTTVGGEVHVYPAPLAYRVKGEEIALAPPDLRRWFQSLGIEKSWGTADSRSSLSLATGGTFNRVEGLPVVFGPLFDWKLHQNVRLRIDALGIFRTAGDFTDKRSDLGYLFRTELRIGELPAYGVEFRAFDDVAPVEDWGLRSGEVGWAAFLFQRDYRDYYLSKGLAGRAFVQPDRPLRLDLELRHDWETTVAARDPWTVFRNDQAWRPNRHRHL
;
A
#
# COMPACT_ATOMS: atom_id res chain seq x y z
N MET A 1 -22.05 -9.83 38.78
CA MET A 1 -21.44 -11.04 38.20
C MET A 1 -20.38 -10.61 37.21
N ARG A 2 -19.13 -10.60 37.67
CA ARG A 2 -17.93 -10.10 36.98
C ARG A 2 -16.90 -11.24 37.03
N ALA A 3 -16.16 -11.39 35.94
CA ALA A 3 -14.84 -12.02 35.84
C ALA A 3 -14.73 -13.49 36.33
N PHE A 4 -15.02 -14.47 35.47
CA PHE A 4 -14.57 -15.86 35.69
C PHE A 4 -14.61 -16.72 34.41
N VAL A 5 -13.81 -16.42 33.38
CA VAL A 5 -13.61 -17.38 32.25
C VAL A 5 -12.16 -17.42 31.71
N LEU A 6 -11.27 -16.49 32.06
CA LEU A 6 -9.97 -16.36 31.37
C LEU A 6 -8.77 -17.11 32.00
N LEU A 7 -8.99 -18.08 32.87
CA LEU A 7 -7.91 -18.61 33.74
C LEU A 7 -7.78 -20.15 33.74
N VAL A 8 -7.83 -20.80 32.57
CA VAL A 8 -7.64 -22.27 32.47
C VAL A 8 -6.60 -22.73 31.43
N LEU A 9 -6.04 -21.85 30.58
CA LEU A 9 -5.13 -22.29 29.51
C LEU A 9 -3.62 -22.21 29.77
N CYS A 10 -3.17 -21.78 30.96
CA CYS A 10 -1.73 -21.57 31.23
C CYS A 10 -1.05 -22.65 32.10
N ALA A 11 -1.66 -23.81 32.33
CA ALA A 11 -1.11 -24.81 33.24
C ALA A 11 -0.97 -26.20 32.60
N SER A 12 -0.06 -26.34 31.64
CA SER A 12 0.56 -27.64 31.34
C SER A 12 1.93 -27.51 30.65
N ALA A 13 2.96 -27.95 31.40
CA ALA A 13 4.29 -28.43 31.02
C ALA A 13 5.36 -27.42 30.50
N PRO A 14 6.47 -27.22 31.24
CA PRO A 14 7.73 -26.80 30.66
C PRO A 14 8.47 -28.04 30.17
N GLY A 15 8.15 -28.51 28.96
CA GLY A 15 9.05 -29.39 28.22
C GLY A 15 10.17 -28.53 27.64
N PHE A 16 11.43 -28.86 27.94
CA PHE A 16 12.62 -28.22 27.37
C PHE A 16 12.58 -28.29 25.83
N ALA A 17 11.99 -27.30 25.19
CA ALA A 17 12.21 -27.04 23.78
C ALA A 17 13.55 -26.31 23.67
N ALA A 18 14.59 -27.03 23.22
CA ALA A 18 15.78 -26.39 22.72
C ALA A 18 15.34 -25.45 21.59
N ALA A 19 15.37 -24.14 21.85
CA ALA A 19 15.12 -23.12 20.85
C ALA A 19 16.21 -23.24 19.78
N GLN A 20 15.89 -23.89 18.65
CA GLN A 20 16.64 -23.71 17.43
C GLN A 20 16.33 -22.30 16.93
N ASP A 21 17.10 -21.33 17.41
CA ASP A 21 17.02 -19.95 16.98
C ASP A 21 17.66 -19.81 15.59
N THR A 22 16.95 -20.30 14.57
CA THR A 22 17.20 -19.88 13.19
C THR A 22 16.27 -18.72 12.96
N ALA A 23 16.80 -17.50 13.01
CA ALA A 23 16.04 -16.32 12.63
C ALA A 23 15.71 -16.38 11.13
N ILE A 24 14.58 -17.01 10.79
CA ILE A 24 14.03 -16.97 9.44
C ILE A 24 13.49 -15.56 9.23
N VAL A 25 14.18 -14.80 8.39
CA VAL A 25 13.70 -13.49 7.94
C VAL A 25 12.65 -13.73 6.86
N ILE A 26 11.38 -13.74 7.27
CA ILE A 26 10.23 -13.71 6.36
C ILE A 26 10.26 -12.38 5.60
N GLN A 27 10.36 -12.46 4.28
CA GLN A 27 10.32 -11.28 3.41
C GLN A 27 8.89 -11.08 2.92
N PRO A 28 8.15 -10.07 3.40
CA PRO A 28 6.75 -9.87 3.05
C PRO A 28 6.55 -9.56 1.55
N GLU A 29 7.60 -9.12 0.85
CA GLU A 29 7.61 -8.93 -0.62
C GLU A 29 7.69 -10.23 -1.43
N SER A 30 7.80 -11.39 -0.78
CA SER A 30 7.90 -12.70 -1.44
C SER A 30 6.54 -13.27 -1.85
N GLY A 31 5.42 -12.78 -1.28
CA GLY A 31 4.08 -13.28 -1.59
C GLY A 31 3.35 -12.46 -2.66
N GLY A 32 2.93 -13.14 -3.73
CA GLY A 32 1.85 -12.73 -4.64
C GLY A 32 1.93 -11.33 -5.27
N VAL A 33 0.83 -10.93 -5.90
CA VAL A 33 0.70 -9.62 -6.56
C VAL A 33 0.65 -8.49 -5.52
N VAL A 34 1.62 -7.58 -5.60
CA VAL A 34 1.66 -6.39 -4.74
C VAL A 34 0.81 -5.28 -5.36
N ILE A 35 -0.38 -5.04 -4.79
CA ILE A 35 -1.22 -3.90 -5.18
C ILE A 35 -0.61 -2.63 -4.60
N ARG A 36 -0.16 -1.71 -5.47
CA ARG A 36 0.42 -0.43 -5.05
C ARG A 36 -0.61 0.42 -4.28
N PRO A 37 -0.20 1.13 -3.22
CA PRO A 37 -0.97 2.26 -2.72
C PRO A 37 -1.14 3.30 -3.84
N PRO A 38 -2.26 4.04 -3.89
CA PRO A 38 -2.46 5.07 -4.90
C PRO A 38 -1.31 6.06 -4.88
N GLU A 39 -0.70 6.29 -6.05
CA GLU A 39 0.38 7.25 -6.20
C GLU A 39 -0.19 8.69 -6.31
N LEU A 40 0.55 9.64 -5.74
CA LEU A 40 0.22 11.06 -5.82
C LEU A 40 0.41 11.53 -7.27
N PRO A 41 -0.58 12.17 -7.92
CA PRO A 41 -0.40 12.70 -9.28
C PRO A 41 0.82 13.62 -9.35
N ARG A 42 1.61 13.46 -10.42
CA ARG A 42 2.89 14.19 -10.57
C ARG A 42 2.71 15.71 -10.49
N GLU A 43 1.64 16.23 -11.08
CA GLU A 43 1.31 17.66 -11.05
C GLU A 43 1.08 18.18 -9.63
N VAL A 44 0.40 17.38 -8.78
CA VAL A 44 0.15 17.70 -7.37
C VAL A 44 1.44 17.62 -6.57
N ALA A 45 2.29 16.63 -6.85
CA ALA A 45 3.59 16.49 -6.22
C ALA A 45 4.50 17.69 -6.53
N GLU A 46 4.55 18.10 -7.81
CA GLU A 46 5.31 19.26 -8.27
C GLU A 46 4.77 20.58 -7.71
N ASP A 47 3.44 20.75 -7.64
CA ASP A 47 2.81 21.91 -7.00
C ASP A 47 3.11 21.99 -5.50
N ALA A 48 2.97 20.88 -4.76
CA ALA A 48 3.27 20.85 -3.33
C ALA A 48 4.75 21.19 -3.04
N VAL A 49 5.68 20.68 -3.84
CA VAL A 49 7.11 21.05 -3.75
C VAL A 49 7.33 22.53 -4.06
N ARG A 50 6.72 23.03 -5.13
CA ARG A 50 6.82 24.44 -5.53
C ARG A 50 6.31 25.38 -4.44
N ARG A 51 5.15 25.09 -3.85
CA ARG A 51 4.55 25.90 -2.77
C ARG A 51 5.40 25.84 -1.50
N TYR A 52 5.87 24.65 -1.10
CA TYR A 52 6.75 24.55 0.07
C TYR A 52 8.04 25.36 -0.11
N ASN A 53 8.63 25.34 -1.31
CA ASN A 53 9.87 26.05 -1.62
C ASN A 53 9.68 27.54 -1.98
N ALA A 54 8.44 28.04 -2.03
CA ALA A 54 8.23 29.45 -2.34
C ALA A 54 8.90 30.33 -1.26
N PRO A 55 9.50 31.48 -1.65
CA PRO A 55 10.23 32.34 -0.72
C PRO A 55 9.32 33.03 0.30
N THR A 56 8.03 33.14 -0.01
CA THR A 56 6.99 33.76 0.83
C THR A 56 6.35 32.79 1.82
N THR A 57 6.69 31.49 1.75
CA THR A 57 6.06 30.45 2.56
C THR A 57 6.82 30.23 3.86
N THR A 58 6.09 30.34 4.97
CA THR A 58 6.59 29.96 6.30
C THR A 58 6.69 28.43 6.38
N ARG A 59 7.90 27.91 6.50
CA ARG A 59 8.18 26.46 6.52
C ARG A 59 8.29 25.96 7.95
N LEU A 60 7.49 24.96 8.28
CA LEU A 60 7.46 24.30 9.58
C LEU A 60 7.74 22.81 9.41
N VAL A 61 8.40 22.22 10.40
CA VAL A 61 8.78 20.80 10.39
C VAL A 61 8.30 20.15 11.68
N GLY A 62 7.68 18.97 11.53
CA GLY A 62 7.14 18.23 12.67
C GLY A 62 5.83 18.81 13.18
N ARG A 63 5.49 18.43 14.42
CA ARG A 63 4.22 18.80 15.04
C ARG A 63 4.18 20.32 15.28
N SER A 64 3.13 20.96 14.80
CA SER A 64 2.94 22.41 14.90
C SER A 64 1.60 22.74 15.52
N ARG A 65 1.53 23.85 16.27
CA ARG A 65 0.28 24.32 16.85
C ARG A 65 0.15 25.84 16.67
N LEU A 66 -0.99 26.27 16.16
CA LEU A 66 -1.39 27.67 16.11
C LEU A 66 -2.57 27.89 17.08
N PRO A 67 -2.31 28.41 18.30
CA PRO A 67 -3.37 28.69 19.28
C PRO A 67 -4.37 29.74 18.81
N ALA A 68 -5.53 29.78 19.47
CA ALA A 68 -6.51 30.85 19.25
C ALA A 68 -5.93 32.22 19.61
N GLY A 69 -6.31 33.25 18.85
CA GLY A 69 -5.79 34.61 19.00
C GLY A 69 -4.45 34.87 18.32
N ASN A 70 -3.73 33.82 17.89
CA ASN A 70 -2.50 33.97 17.12
C ASN A 70 -2.77 33.97 15.62
N GLU A 71 -1.89 34.64 14.88
CA GLU A 71 -1.99 34.79 13.44
C GLU A 71 -0.65 34.52 12.75
N TRP A 72 -0.71 33.77 11.66
CA TRP A 72 0.38 33.71 10.68
C TRP A 72 -0.04 34.46 9.43
N ARG A 73 0.84 35.36 8.96
CA ARG A 73 0.63 36.15 7.74
C ARG A 73 1.40 35.51 6.59
N GLY A 74 0.71 35.26 5.49
CA GLY A 74 1.25 34.58 4.32
C GLY A 74 1.05 33.06 4.36
N ASP A 75 1.58 32.40 3.34
CA ASP A 75 1.44 30.96 3.15
C ASP A 75 2.23 30.20 4.21
N VAL A 76 1.68 29.07 4.66
CA VAL A 76 2.30 28.23 5.68
C VAL A 76 2.37 26.79 5.18
N ALA A 77 3.54 26.18 5.25
CA ALA A 77 3.74 24.79 4.89
C ALA A 77 4.32 23.98 6.05
N VAL A 78 3.64 22.91 6.46
CA VAL A 78 4.08 21.99 7.52
C VAL A 78 4.49 20.66 6.88
N ARG A 79 5.69 20.16 7.18
CA ARG A 79 6.14 18.83 6.72
C ARG A 79 6.37 17.86 7.87
N ASN A 80 6.07 16.58 7.65
CA ASN A 80 6.33 15.45 8.56
C ASN A 80 5.78 15.63 9.98
N GLY A 81 4.57 16.17 10.11
CA GLY A 81 3.92 16.30 11.39
C GLY A 81 2.54 16.91 11.31
N ALA A 82 1.75 16.65 12.34
CA ALA A 82 0.39 17.16 12.43
C ALA A 82 0.38 18.65 12.81
N ILE A 83 -0.55 19.41 12.21
CA ILE A 83 -0.86 20.78 12.62
C ILE A 83 -2.20 20.83 13.36
N VAL A 84 -2.20 21.45 14.54
CA VAL A 84 -3.43 21.80 15.27
C VAL A 84 -3.62 23.32 15.22
N MET A 85 -4.69 23.77 14.60
CA MET A 85 -4.95 25.19 14.36
C MET A 85 -6.25 25.63 15.02
N ALA A 86 -6.19 26.68 15.83
CA ALA A 86 -7.34 27.40 16.38
C ALA A 86 -7.26 28.92 16.12
N GLY A 87 -6.14 29.40 15.55
CA GLY A 87 -5.90 30.80 15.21
C GLY A 87 -6.22 31.14 13.75
N ARG A 88 -5.55 32.17 13.22
CA ARG A 88 -5.77 32.67 11.85
C ARG A 88 -4.53 32.48 10.96
N ILE A 89 -4.73 32.00 9.74
CA ILE A 89 -3.72 32.03 8.68
C ILE A 89 -4.25 32.94 7.58
N ASP A 90 -3.52 34.03 7.31
CA ASP A 90 -3.80 34.93 6.20
C ASP A 90 -3.01 34.50 4.96
N GLY A 91 -3.44 33.40 4.34
CA GLY A 91 -2.77 32.73 3.24
C GLY A 91 -3.23 31.29 3.07
N THR A 92 -2.48 30.51 2.29
CA THR A 92 -2.75 29.08 2.07
C THR A 92 -2.00 28.20 3.07
N LEU A 93 -2.67 27.17 3.59
CA LEU A 93 -2.09 26.14 4.44
C LEU A 93 -1.78 24.88 3.62
N LEU A 94 -0.50 24.51 3.55
CA LEU A 94 -0.03 23.25 2.97
C LEU A 94 0.47 22.30 4.08
N VAL A 95 0.02 21.05 4.08
CA VAL A 95 0.53 20.01 4.99
C VAL A 95 1.03 18.83 4.17
N ILE A 96 2.28 18.43 4.39
CA ILE A 96 2.97 17.35 3.68
C ILE A 96 3.30 16.23 4.65
N ASN A 97 2.80 15.03 4.36
CA ASN A 97 2.95 13.80 5.14
C ASN A 97 2.57 14.02 6.62
N GLY A 98 1.40 14.61 6.85
CA GLY A 98 0.88 14.94 8.18
C GLY A 98 -0.60 15.32 8.17
N ASP A 99 -1.23 15.25 9.34
CA ASP A 99 -2.66 15.55 9.51
C ASP A 99 -2.89 17.04 9.82
N ALA A 100 -3.99 17.60 9.32
CA ALA A 100 -4.45 18.94 9.69
C ALA A 100 -5.71 18.86 10.58
N ILE A 101 -5.64 19.45 11.76
CA ILE A 101 -6.76 19.55 12.70
C ILE A 101 -7.13 21.03 12.84
N LEU A 102 -8.23 21.42 12.21
CA LEU A 102 -8.82 22.75 12.32
C LEU A 102 -9.83 22.73 13.48
N ASP A 103 -9.40 23.29 14.61
CA ASP A 103 -10.16 23.44 15.85
C ASP A 103 -11.11 24.66 15.78
N SER A 104 -11.96 24.80 16.78
CA SER A 104 -12.97 25.85 16.85
C SER A 104 -12.34 27.26 16.74
N GLY A 105 -12.84 28.08 15.81
CA GLY A 105 -12.33 29.42 15.55
C GLY A 105 -11.14 29.51 14.61
N ALA A 106 -10.70 28.39 14.03
CA ALA A 106 -9.67 28.40 12.99
C ALA A 106 -10.17 29.13 11.73
N VAL A 107 -9.38 30.10 11.25
CA VAL A 107 -9.67 30.85 10.02
C VAL A 107 -8.48 30.76 9.07
N VAL A 108 -8.70 30.22 7.87
CA VAL A 108 -7.73 30.23 6.76
C VAL A 108 -8.33 31.09 5.65
N THR A 109 -7.65 32.15 5.22
CA THR A 109 -8.20 33.03 4.16
C THR A 109 -8.02 32.45 2.76
N GLY A 110 -6.97 31.66 2.53
CA GLY A 110 -6.69 30.95 1.28
C GLY A 110 -7.13 29.49 1.29
N ASP A 111 -6.40 28.66 0.54
CA ASP A 111 -6.68 27.23 0.38
C ASP A 111 -6.13 26.40 1.56
N VAL A 112 -6.67 25.21 1.74
CA VAL A 112 -6.07 24.17 2.60
C VAL A 112 -5.72 22.97 1.74
N ILE A 113 -4.44 22.61 1.69
CA ILE A 113 -3.94 21.50 0.87
C ILE A 113 -3.23 20.52 1.79
N VAL A 114 -3.70 19.27 1.84
CA VAL A 114 -3.08 18.21 2.63
C VAL A 114 -2.66 17.08 1.71
N VAL A 115 -1.39 16.71 1.75
CA VAL A 115 -0.78 15.64 0.97
C VAL A 115 -0.20 14.62 1.95
N GLY A 116 -0.56 13.34 1.81
CA GLY A 116 -0.08 12.27 2.69
C GLY A 116 -0.67 12.27 4.10
N GLY A 117 -1.87 12.82 4.28
CA GLY A 117 -2.55 12.89 5.57
C GLY A 117 -4.05 13.21 5.45
N THR A 118 -4.70 13.46 6.58
CA THR A 118 -6.14 13.77 6.64
C THR A 118 -6.43 15.18 7.17
N VAL A 119 -7.67 15.65 6.99
CA VAL A 119 -8.15 16.93 7.54
C VAL A 119 -9.35 16.67 8.44
N ALA A 120 -9.24 17.05 9.72
CA ALA A 120 -10.34 17.08 10.66
C ALA A 120 -10.78 18.53 10.89
N ARG A 121 -12.08 18.84 10.73
CA ARG A 121 -12.63 20.19 10.97
C ARG A 121 -13.73 20.13 12.01
N ARG A 122 -13.73 21.11 12.91
CA ARG A 122 -14.85 21.36 13.83
C ARG A 122 -15.85 22.36 13.23
N ALA A 123 -17.07 22.41 13.77
CA ALA A 123 -18.20 23.13 13.17
C ALA A 123 -17.99 24.65 12.98
N THR A 124 -17.05 25.28 13.70
CA THR A 124 -16.82 26.73 13.67
C THR A 124 -15.53 27.14 12.94
N THR A 125 -15.07 26.33 11.98
CA THR A 125 -13.90 26.64 11.15
C THR A 125 -14.29 27.39 9.88
N THR A 126 -13.52 28.41 9.49
CA THR A 126 -13.72 29.15 8.23
C THR A 126 -12.53 28.95 7.31
N VAL A 127 -12.78 28.52 6.08
CA VAL A 127 -11.78 28.45 5.00
C VAL A 127 -12.31 29.29 3.85
N GLY A 128 -11.54 30.30 3.43
CA GLY A 128 -11.92 31.24 2.37
C GLY A 128 -11.73 30.66 0.97
N GLY A 129 -10.78 29.74 0.79
CA GLY A 129 -10.52 29.03 -0.46
C GLY A 129 -11.03 27.59 -0.48
N GLU A 130 -10.44 26.78 -1.36
CA GLU A 130 -10.80 25.37 -1.52
C GLU A 130 -9.98 24.47 -0.58
N VAL A 131 -10.50 23.27 -0.33
CA VAL A 131 -9.77 22.27 0.46
C VAL A 131 -9.50 21.02 -0.34
N HIS A 132 -8.23 20.77 -0.56
CA HIS A 132 -7.70 19.65 -1.31
C HIS A 132 -7.04 18.64 -0.38
N VAL A 133 -7.47 17.38 -0.43
CA VAL A 133 -6.89 16.30 0.38
C VAL A 133 -6.45 15.18 -0.53
N TYR A 134 -5.15 14.89 -0.50
CA TYR A 134 -4.52 13.81 -1.23
C TYR A 134 -3.96 12.80 -0.22
N PRO A 135 -4.59 11.62 -0.06
CA PRO A 135 -4.15 10.62 0.92
C PRO A 135 -2.75 10.04 0.62
N ALA A 136 -2.34 10.07 -0.64
CA ALA A 136 -1.06 9.55 -1.09
C ALA A 136 0.10 10.41 -0.54
N PRO A 137 1.13 9.80 0.09
CA PRO A 137 2.25 10.55 0.62
C PRO A 137 3.14 11.13 -0.48
N LEU A 138 3.71 12.30 -0.21
CA LEU A 138 4.72 12.90 -1.07
C LEU A 138 6.09 12.30 -0.75
N ALA A 139 6.69 11.62 -1.73
CA ALA A 139 8.09 11.21 -1.65
C ALA A 139 9.01 12.39 -2.03
N TYR A 140 9.77 12.89 -1.07
CA TYR A 140 10.70 14.01 -1.27
C TYR A 140 12.06 13.76 -0.62
N ARG A 141 13.06 14.52 -1.06
CA ARG A 141 14.38 14.63 -0.43
C ARG A 141 14.60 16.03 0.07
N VAL A 142 15.20 16.15 1.24
CA VAL A 142 15.55 17.44 1.83
C VAL A 142 16.88 17.93 1.23
N LYS A 143 16.91 19.16 0.75
CA LYS A 143 18.12 19.88 0.32
C LYS A 143 18.23 21.15 1.15
N GLY A 144 18.87 21.05 2.32
CA GLY A 144 18.89 22.14 3.30
C GLY A 144 17.48 22.44 3.82
N GLU A 145 16.98 23.64 3.59
CA GLU A 145 15.63 24.06 4.01
C GLU A 145 14.55 23.77 2.95
N GLU A 146 14.95 23.46 1.73
CA GLU A 146 14.06 23.14 0.61
C GLU A 146 13.81 21.64 0.49
N ILE A 147 12.78 21.28 -0.25
CA ILE A 147 12.49 19.90 -0.65
C ILE A 147 12.58 19.76 -2.16
N ALA A 148 13.07 18.63 -2.64
CA ALA A 148 12.98 18.25 -4.04
C ALA A 148 12.23 16.93 -4.14
N LEU A 149 11.54 16.70 -5.26
CA LEU A 149 10.94 15.39 -5.51
C LEU A 149 12.01 14.32 -5.35
N ALA A 150 11.69 13.30 -4.57
CA ALA A 150 12.51 12.11 -4.59
C ALA A 150 12.40 11.55 -6.03
N PRO A 151 13.52 11.30 -6.72
CA PRO A 151 13.52 10.41 -7.85
C PRO A 151 12.69 9.18 -7.51
N PRO A 152 11.91 8.66 -8.47
CA PRO A 152 11.27 7.38 -8.33
C PRO A 152 12.29 6.43 -7.73
N ASP A 153 11.92 5.73 -6.65
CA ASP A 153 12.80 4.70 -6.11
C ASP A 153 12.99 3.69 -7.24
N LEU A 154 14.14 3.75 -7.91
CA LEU A 154 14.41 2.93 -9.09
C LEU A 154 14.27 1.46 -8.73
N ARG A 155 14.56 1.08 -7.47
CA ARG A 155 14.35 -0.28 -6.96
C ARG A 155 12.87 -0.69 -6.96
N ARG A 156 11.94 0.23 -6.67
CA ARG A 156 10.49 0.01 -6.75
C ARG A 156 9.97 0.15 -8.19
N TRP A 157 10.57 1.00 -9.01
CA TRP A 157 10.24 1.19 -10.42
C TRP A 157 10.49 -0.09 -11.24
N PHE A 158 11.62 -0.78 -10.99
CA PHE A 158 11.94 -2.05 -11.63
C PHE A 158 11.11 -3.26 -11.12
N GLN A 159 10.39 -3.11 -10.00
CA GLN A 159 9.55 -4.19 -9.44
C GLN A 159 8.15 -4.25 -10.07
N SER A 160 7.67 -3.15 -10.68
CA SER A 160 6.46 -3.17 -11.49
C SER A 160 6.40 -1.95 -12.44
N LEU A 161 6.75 -2.13 -13.71
CA LEU A 161 6.41 -1.19 -14.78
C LEU A 161 4.91 -1.28 -15.05
N GLY A 162 4.20 -0.15 -14.97
CA GLY A 162 2.76 -0.11 -15.22
C GLY A 162 2.21 1.28 -15.48
N ILE A 163 1.01 1.32 -16.06
CA ILE A 163 0.23 2.50 -16.35
C ILE A 163 -1.07 2.39 -15.56
N GLU A 164 -1.41 3.42 -14.80
CA GLU A 164 -2.70 3.56 -14.14
C GLU A 164 -3.41 4.79 -14.69
N LYS A 165 -4.67 4.64 -15.08
CA LYS A 165 -5.54 5.77 -15.41
C LYS A 165 -6.62 5.88 -14.34
N SER A 166 -6.61 6.96 -13.57
CA SER A 166 -7.62 7.24 -12.55
C SER A 166 -8.64 8.28 -13.01
N TRP A 167 -9.88 8.14 -12.54
CA TRP A 167 -10.98 9.09 -12.70
C TRP A 167 -11.83 9.13 -11.42
N GLY A 168 -12.56 10.22 -11.23
CA GLY A 168 -13.43 10.40 -10.05
C GLY A 168 -13.07 11.63 -9.22
N THR A 169 -13.70 11.74 -8.06
CA THR A 169 -13.50 12.85 -7.11
C THR A 169 -12.53 12.44 -6.00
N ALA A 170 -12.15 13.38 -5.12
CA ALA A 170 -11.31 13.08 -3.95
C ALA A 170 -11.94 12.04 -3.01
N ASP A 171 -13.27 12.00 -2.93
CA ASP A 171 -14.02 11.07 -2.08
C ASP A 171 -14.35 9.73 -2.77
N SER A 172 -14.40 9.68 -4.10
CA SER A 172 -14.72 8.47 -4.87
C SER A 172 -13.82 8.37 -6.09
N ARG A 173 -12.77 7.55 -5.97
CA ARG A 173 -11.78 7.28 -7.01
C ARG A 173 -12.00 5.92 -7.63
N SER A 174 -11.91 5.88 -8.95
CA SER A 174 -11.91 4.67 -9.75
C SER A 174 -10.67 4.71 -10.64
N SER A 175 -9.97 3.60 -10.80
CA SER A 175 -8.78 3.55 -11.64
C SER A 175 -8.68 2.25 -12.39
N LEU A 176 -8.11 2.29 -13.59
CA LEU A 176 -7.75 1.12 -14.37
C LEU A 176 -6.22 0.99 -14.33
N SER A 177 -5.74 -0.15 -13.85
CA SER A 177 -4.30 -0.43 -13.77
C SER A 177 -3.89 -1.49 -14.80
N LEU A 178 -2.70 -1.33 -15.35
CA LEU A 178 -1.98 -2.32 -16.14
C LEU A 178 -0.52 -2.28 -15.69
N ALA A 179 -0.03 -3.32 -15.02
CA ALA A 179 1.33 -3.34 -14.49
C ALA A 179 1.95 -4.74 -14.58
N THR A 180 3.27 -4.82 -14.49
CA THR A 180 3.97 -6.08 -14.21
C THR A 180 3.82 -6.36 -12.73
N GLY A 181 3.09 -7.41 -12.34
CA GLY A 181 2.57 -7.53 -10.97
C GLY A 181 3.40 -8.36 -10.01
N GLY A 182 4.59 -8.81 -10.40
CA GLY A 182 5.35 -9.77 -9.63
C GLY A 182 6.73 -10.04 -10.23
N THR A 183 7.36 -11.09 -9.71
CA THR A 183 8.73 -11.45 -10.05
C THR A 183 8.77 -12.38 -11.26
N PHE A 184 9.64 -12.09 -12.22
CA PHE A 184 9.88 -13.00 -13.34
C PHE A 184 10.32 -14.38 -12.82
N ASN A 185 9.61 -15.44 -13.18
CA ASN A 185 9.93 -16.79 -12.71
C ASN A 185 9.66 -17.85 -13.78
N ARG A 186 10.18 -19.06 -13.59
CA ARG A 186 10.09 -20.13 -14.61
C ARG A 186 8.69 -20.69 -14.82
N VAL A 187 7.74 -20.38 -13.95
CA VAL A 187 6.36 -20.90 -13.98
C VAL A 187 5.42 -19.91 -14.65
N GLU A 188 5.49 -18.64 -14.27
CA GLU A 188 4.60 -17.58 -14.78
C GLU A 188 5.23 -16.72 -15.87
N GLY A 189 6.55 -16.76 -16.01
CA GLY A 189 7.29 -15.76 -16.77
C GLY A 189 7.20 -14.41 -16.08
N LEU A 190 6.98 -13.34 -16.85
CA LEU A 190 6.62 -12.03 -16.33
C LEU A 190 5.09 -11.96 -16.11
N PRO A 191 4.59 -11.88 -14.86
CA PRO A 191 3.17 -11.72 -14.62
C PRO A 191 2.71 -10.29 -14.97
N VAL A 192 1.67 -10.18 -15.78
CA VAL A 192 1.02 -8.91 -16.17
C VAL A 192 -0.32 -8.82 -15.45
N VAL A 193 -0.45 -7.84 -14.58
CA VAL A 193 -1.65 -7.58 -13.79
C VAL A 193 -2.44 -6.45 -14.41
N PHE A 194 -3.75 -6.64 -14.53
CA PHE A 194 -4.63 -5.64 -15.11
C PHE A 194 -6.00 -5.67 -14.44
N GLY A 195 -6.64 -4.51 -14.32
CA GLY A 195 -8.02 -4.45 -13.87
C GLY A 195 -8.38 -3.16 -13.14
N PRO A 196 -9.67 -2.99 -12.84
CA PRO A 196 -10.14 -1.83 -12.10
C PRO A 196 -9.84 -1.92 -10.60
N LEU A 197 -9.58 -0.75 -10.03
CA LEU A 197 -9.49 -0.51 -8.60
C LEU A 197 -10.49 0.59 -8.25
N PHE A 198 -11.19 0.43 -7.14
CA PHE A 198 -12.21 1.36 -6.67
C PHE A 198 -11.91 1.71 -5.22
N ASP A 199 -11.95 3.00 -4.90
CA ASP A 199 -11.83 3.53 -3.55
C ASP A 199 -12.91 4.59 -3.37
N TRP A 200 -14.01 4.20 -2.74
CA TRP A 200 -15.23 5.00 -2.61
C TRP A 200 -15.55 5.28 -1.16
N LYS A 201 -15.80 6.55 -0.85
CA LYS A 201 -16.37 6.99 0.41
C LYS A 201 -17.90 7.00 0.30
N LEU A 202 -18.54 5.99 0.85
CA LEU A 202 -20.00 5.82 0.78
C LEU A 202 -20.73 6.83 1.69
N HIS A 203 -20.18 7.06 2.88
CA HIS A 203 -20.66 8.03 3.86
C HIS A 203 -19.47 8.67 4.58
N GLN A 204 -19.70 9.71 5.40
CA GLN A 204 -18.63 10.43 6.12
C GLN A 204 -17.65 9.51 6.85
N ASN A 205 -18.16 8.39 7.38
CA ASN A 205 -17.38 7.43 8.16
C ASN A 205 -17.31 6.04 7.50
N VAL A 206 -17.70 5.87 6.24
CA VAL A 206 -17.73 4.54 5.59
C VAL A 206 -16.97 4.59 4.28
N ARG A 207 -15.96 3.73 4.15
CA ARG A 207 -15.11 3.61 2.98
C ARG A 207 -15.15 2.18 2.45
N LEU A 208 -15.34 2.05 1.15
CA LEU A 208 -15.36 0.79 0.42
C LEU A 208 -14.22 0.81 -0.59
N ARG A 209 -13.35 -0.19 -0.52
CA ARG A 209 -12.32 -0.44 -1.52
C ARG A 209 -12.59 -1.77 -2.22
N ILE A 210 -12.48 -1.78 -3.54
CA ILE A 210 -12.62 -3.00 -4.36
C ILE A 210 -11.45 -3.03 -5.35
N ASP A 211 -10.64 -4.07 -5.28
CA ASP A 211 -9.58 -4.35 -6.24
C ASP A 211 -10.02 -5.59 -7.04
N ALA A 212 -10.24 -5.45 -8.35
CA ALA A 212 -10.66 -6.56 -9.22
C ALA A 212 -9.63 -6.75 -10.33
N LEU A 213 -8.64 -7.60 -10.08
CA LEU A 213 -7.46 -7.74 -10.91
C LEU A 213 -7.41 -9.12 -11.58
N GLY A 214 -7.06 -9.14 -12.86
CA GLY A 214 -6.61 -10.32 -13.59
C GLY A 214 -5.08 -10.38 -13.62
N ILE A 215 -4.53 -11.59 -13.62
CA ILE A 215 -3.09 -11.87 -13.63
C ILE A 215 -2.79 -12.73 -14.86
N PHE A 216 -2.23 -12.14 -15.91
CA PHE A 216 -1.82 -12.84 -17.11
C PHE A 216 -0.38 -13.34 -16.98
N ARG A 217 -0.18 -14.65 -17.11
CA ARG A 217 1.12 -15.32 -17.03
C ARG A 217 1.71 -15.46 -18.43
N THR A 218 2.85 -14.84 -18.69
CA THR A 218 3.45 -14.77 -20.05
C THR A 218 4.13 -16.06 -20.50
N ALA A 219 4.44 -16.98 -19.58
CA ALA A 219 5.00 -18.30 -19.92
C ALA A 219 3.97 -19.30 -20.47
N GLY A 220 2.69 -18.92 -20.60
CA GLY A 220 1.63 -19.82 -21.03
C GLY A 220 1.56 -20.02 -22.55
N ASP A 221 1.13 -21.21 -22.98
CA ASP A 221 0.76 -21.48 -24.37
C ASP A 221 -0.63 -20.90 -24.63
N PHE A 222 -0.74 -19.91 -25.53
CA PHE A 222 -2.01 -19.26 -25.92
C PHE A 222 -3.11 -20.20 -26.44
N THR A 223 -2.84 -21.51 -26.52
CA THR A 223 -3.71 -22.54 -27.08
C THR A 223 -4.46 -23.35 -26.03
N ASP A 224 -4.08 -23.34 -24.74
CA ASP A 224 -4.75 -24.16 -23.72
C ASP A 224 -5.50 -23.38 -22.62
N LYS A 225 -6.59 -24.00 -22.15
CA LYS A 225 -7.73 -23.36 -21.48
C LYS A 225 -7.43 -22.92 -20.03
N ARG A 226 -7.89 -21.71 -19.65
CA ARG A 226 -8.14 -21.20 -18.28
C ARG A 226 -6.99 -21.21 -17.25
N SER A 227 -5.85 -21.88 -17.47
CA SER A 227 -4.80 -22.03 -16.45
C SER A 227 -3.79 -20.88 -16.37
N ASP A 228 -3.78 -20.01 -17.40
CA ASP A 228 -2.74 -18.99 -17.58
C ASP A 228 -3.18 -17.61 -17.08
N LEU A 229 -4.46 -17.50 -16.72
CA LEU A 229 -5.07 -16.30 -16.16
C LEU A 229 -5.44 -16.53 -14.70
N GLY A 230 -4.64 -15.97 -13.80
CA GLY A 230 -4.96 -15.83 -12.39
C GLY A 230 -5.88 -14.64 -12.13
N TYR A 231 -6.34 -14.51 -10.90
CA TYR A 231 -7.16 -13.37 -10.47
C TYR A 231 -6.88 -13.01 -9.02
N LEU A 232 -7.09 -11.75 -8.69
CA LEU A 232 -7.10 -11.24 -7.33
C LEU A 232 -8.28 -10.30 -7.18
N PHE A 233 -9.27 -10.73 -6.42
CA PHE A 233 -10.40 -9.92 -6.02
C PHE A 233 -10.28 -9.61 -4.54
N ARG A 234 -10.25 -8.32 -4.18
CA ARG A 234 -10.18 -7.86 -2.80
C ARG A 234 -11.28 -6.84 -2.58
N THR A 235 -12.04 -7.00 -1.51
CA THR A 235 -13.02 -6.02 -1.07
C THR A 235 -12.74 -5.68 0.37
N GLU A 236 -12.59 -4.40 0.70
CA GLU A 236 -12.40 -3.91 2.06
C GLU A 236 -13.48 -2.87 2.37
N LEU A 237 -14.29 -3.14 3.39
CA LEU A 237 -15.21 -2.19 3.97
C LEU A 237 -14.62 -1.70 5.28
N ARG A 238 -14.40 -0.39 5.41
CA ARG A 238 -13.91 0.28 6.62
C ARG A 238 -14.94 1.27 7.13
N ILE A 239 -15.18 1.25 8.43
CA ILE A 239 -16.11 2.13 9.13
C ILE A 239 -15.37 2.84 10.26
N GLY A 240 -15.45 4.17 10.31
CA GLY A 240 -14.84 5.01 11.33
C GLY A 240 -13.38 5.37 11.05
N GLU A 241 -12.94 6.47 11.66
CA GLU A 241 -11.54 6.89 11.66
C GLU A 241 -10.80 6.32 12.88
N LEU A 242 -11.34 6.55 14.09
CA LEU A 242 -10.93 5.97 15.37
C LEU A 242 -12.15 5.98 16.34
N PRO A 243 -12.58 4.83 16.90
CA PRO A 243 -12.15 3.49 16.54
C PRO A 243 -12.54 3.18 15.08
N ALA A 244 -11.66 2.49 14.36
CA ALA A 244 -11.97 1.99 13.03
C ALA A 244 -12.29 0.50 13.07
N TYR A 245 -13.33 0.10 12.35
CA TYR A 245 -13.71 -1.28 12.13
C TYR A 245 -13.57 -1.58 10.66
N GLY A 246 -13.22 -2.81 10.31
CA GLY A 246 -13.30 -3.19 8.92
C GLY A 246 -13.40 -4.68 8.70
N VAL A 247 -13.89 -5.01 7.52
CA VAL A 247 -13.99 -6.37 7.02
C VAL A 247 -13.38 -6.37 5.63
N GLU A 248 -12.48 -7.31 5.40
CA GLU A 248 -11.85 -7.59 4.13
C GLU A 248 -12.25 -8.99 3.67
N PHE A 249 -12.56 -9.10 2.39
CA PHE A 249 -12.73 -10.34 1.67
C PHE A 249 -11.71 -10.40 0.55
N ARG A 250 -11.12 -11.57 0.32
CA ARG A 250 -10.16 -11.82 -0.75
C ARG A 250 -10.52 -13.13 -1.44
N ALA A 251 -10.51 -13.12 -2.76
CA ALA A 251 -10.52 -14.32 -3.59
C ALA A 251 -9.31 -14.25 -4.51
N PHE A 252 -8.53 -15.31 -4.58
CA PHE A 252 -7.25 -15.29 -5.28
C PHE A 252 -6.98 -16.60 -6.04
N ASP A 253 -6.21 -16.48 -7.10
CA ASP A 253 -5.59 -17.52 -7.91
C ASP A 253 -4.23 -16.97 -8.34
N ASP A 254 -3.20 -17.23 -7.52
CA ASP A 254 -1.86 -16.70 -7.68
C ASP A 254 -0.80 -17.80 -7.50
N VAL A 255 0.39 -17.57 -8.07
CA VAL A 255 1.51 -18.47 -7.90
C VAL A 255 2.39 -17.93 -6.78
N ALA A 256 2.47 -18.69 -5.69
CA ALA A 256 3.23 -18.34 -4.51
C ALA A 256 4.55 -19.14 -4.48
N PRO A 257 5.66 -18.55 -3.99
CA PRO A 257 6.86 -19.31 -3.74
C PRO A 257 6.66 -20.19 -2.51
N VAL A 258 7.24 -21.39 -2.56
CA VAL A 258 7.29 -22.35 -1.44
C VAL A 258 8.16 -21.80 -0.30
N GLU A 259 9.24 -21.13 -0.66
CA GLU A 259 10.20 -20.53 0.28
C GLU A 259 10.22 -19.02 0.05
N ASP A 260 9.86 -18.28 1.10
CA ASP A 260 9.82 -16.82 1.14
C ASP A 260 11.11 -16.18 1.68
N TRP A 261 12.09 -17.00 2.07
CA TRP A 261 13.37 -16.63 2.65
C TRP A 261 14.55 -16.86 1.69
N GLY A 262 15.74 -16.36 2.03
CA GLY A 262 16.94 -16.46 1.20
C GLY A 262 17.13 -15.26 0.28
N LEU A 263 16.91 -15.45 -1.03
CA LEU A 263 17.04 -14.40 -2.04
C LEU A 263 15.78 -13.54 -2.10
N ARG A 264 15.93 -12.23 -2.36
CA ARG A 264 14.78 -11.34 -2.55
C ARG A 264 14.08 -11.60 -3.87
N SER A 265 12.78 -11.30 -3.92
CA SER A 265 11.95 -11.36 -5.14
C SER A 265 12.64 -10.71 -6.35
N GLY A 266 13.16 -9.49 -6.22
CA GLY A 266 13.89 -8.84 -7.33
C GLY A 266 15.16 -9.57 -7.78
N GLU A 267 15.91 -10.18 -6.85
CA GLU A 267 17.15 -10.91 -7.17
C GLU A 267 16.87 -12.20 -7.92
N VAL A 268 15.88 -12.97 -7.45
CA VAL A 268 15.41 -14.18 -8.13
C VAL A 268 14.87 -13.83 -9.52
N GLY A 269 14.10 -12.74 -9.63
CA GLY A 269 13.54 -12.29 -10.90
C GLY A 269 14.58 -11.95 -11.95
N TRP A 270 15.58 -11.15 -11.59
CA TRP A 270 16.65 -10.80 -12.51
C TRP A 270 17.55 -11.99 -12.86
N ALA A 271 17.83 -12.88 -11.90
CA ALA A 271 18.59 -14.10 -12.16
C ALA A 271 17.84 -15.04 -13.13
N ALA A 272 16.52 -15.17 -12.97
CA ALA A 272 15.67 -15.94 -13.85
C ALA A 272 15.61 -15.31 -15.25
N PHE A 273 15.30 -14.01 -15.34
CA PHE A 273 15.14 -13.32 -16.62
C PHE A 273 16.44 -13.21 -17.43
N LEU A 274 17.55 -12.85 -16.78
CA LEU A 274 18.82 -12.65 -17.48
C LEU A 274 19.56 -13.96 -17.71
N PHE A 275 19.60 -14.86 -16.72
CA PHE A 275 20.51 -15.99 -16.73
C PHE A 275 19.83 -17.36 -16.71
N GLN A 276 18.49 -17.40 -16.84
CA GLN A 276 17.72 -18.64 -16.75
C GLN A 276 17.91 -19.37 -15.40
N ARG A 277 18.13 -18.60 -14.32
CA ARG A 277 18.41 -19.12 -12.98
C ARG A 277 17.34 -18.73 -11.98
N ASP A 278 16.37 -19.62 -11.83
CA ASP A 278 15.32 -19.50 -10.83
C ASP A 278 15.55 -20.50 -9.69
N TYR A 279 15.78 -19.94 -8.50
CA TYR A 279 16.16 -20.68 -7.30
C TYR A 279 14.97 -21.10 -6.44
N ARG A 280 13.79 -20.48 -6.61
CA ARG A 280 12.60 -20.77 -5.77
C ARG A 280 11.78 -21.89 -6.37
N ASP A 281 11.09 -22.68 -5.57
CA ASP A 281 10.01 -23.53 -6.05
C ASP A 281 8.67 -22.83 -5.83
N TYR A 282 7.67 -23.16 -6.65
CA TYR A 282 6.39 -22.47 -6.68
C TYR A 282 5.21 -23.43 -6.62
N TYR A 283 4.08 -22.94 -6.15
CA TYR A 283 2.81 -23.64 -6.19
C TYR A 283 1.71 -22.66 -6.56
N LEU A 284 0.63 -23.17 -7.15
CA LEU A 284 -0.56 -22.38 -7.39
C LEU A 284 -1.41 -22.40 -6.12
N SER A 285 -1.64 -21.24 -5.52
CA SER A 285 -2.56 -21.07 -4.41
C SER A 285 -3.86 -20.47 -4.95
N LYS A 286 -4.96 -21.15 -4.67
CA LYS A 286 -6.29 -20.69 -5.05
C LYS A 286 -7.20 -20.75 -3.86
N GLY A 287 -7.86 -19.66 -3.52
CA GLY A 287 -8.64 -19.68 -2.30
C GLY A 287 -9.45 -18.43 -2.04
N LEU A 288 -10.04 -18.44 -0.85
CA LEU A 288 -10.79 -17.36 -0.26
C LEU A 288 -10.19 -17.02 1.11
N ALA A 289 -10.11 -15.73 1.44
CA ALA A 289 -9.77 -15.25 2.76
C ALA A 289 -10.78 -14.20 3.22
N GLY A 290 -11.15 -14.25 4.49
CA GLY A 290 -11.92 -13.22 5.16
C GLY A 290 -11.12 -12.69 6.34
N ARG A 291 -10.99 -11.38 6.47
CA ARG A 291 -10.31 -10.74 7.59
C ARG A 291 -11.21 -9.69 8.21
N ALA A 292 -11.38 -9.71 9.52
CA ALA A 292 -12.02 -8.64 10.27
C ALA A 292 -10.96 -7.92 11.11
N PHE A 293 -11.05 -6.60 11.22
CA PHE A 293 -10.16 -5.84 12.09
C PHE A 293 -10.88 -4.79 12.89
N VAL A 294 -10.33 -4.50 14.06
CA VAL A 294 -10.68 -3.36 14.89
C VAL A 294 -9.41 -2.61 15.27
N GLN A 295 -9.46 -1.29 15.14
CA GLN A 295 -8.40 -0.36 15.52
C GLN A 295 -8.97 0.63 16.54
N PRO A 296 -8.92 0.30 17.84
CA PRO A 296 -9.49 1.15 18.88
C PRO A 296 -8.76 2.49 19.02
N ASP A 297 -7.45 2.49 18.83
CA ASP A 297 -6.56 3.65 18.87
C ASP A 297 -5.47 3.51 17.79
N ARG A 298 -4.75 4.60 17.48
CA ARG A 298 -3.71 4.62 16.43
C ARG A 298 -2.66 3.49 16.56
N PRO A 299 -2.10 3.18 17.75
CA PRO A 299 -1.06 2.16 17.87
C PRO A 299 -1.59 0.72 18.02
N LEU A 300 -2.88 0.54 18.29
CA LEU A 300 -3.46 -0.78 18.59
C LEU A 300 -4.41 -1.21 17.47
N ARG A 301 -4.07 -2.30 16.79
CA ARG A 301 -4.93 -2.95 15.80
C ARG A 301 -5.01 -4.44 16.11
N LEU A 302 -6.23 -4.97 16.10
CA LEU A 302 -6.52 -6.38 16.26
C LEU A 302 -7.11 -6.88 14.95
N ASP A 303 -6.53 -7.95 14.39
CA ASP A 303 -6.98 -8.58 13.16
C ASP A 303 -7.35 -10.05 13.46
N LEU A 304 -8.43 -10.52 12.85
CA LEU A 304 -8.84 -11.91 12.81
C LEU A 304 -8.99 -12.33 11.35
N GLU A 305 -8.21 -13.31 10.90
CA GLU A 305 -8.23 -13.80 9.53
C GLU A 305 -8.61 -15.28 9.50
N LEU A 306 -9.49 -15.63 8.55
CA LEU A 306 -9.86 -16.98 8.19
C LEU A 306 -9.56 -17.18 6.72
N ARG A 307 -8.78 -18.21 6.38
CA ARG A 307 -8.37 -18.51 5.02
C ARG A 307 -8.66 -19.96 4.68
N HIS A 308 -9.13 -20.20 3.46
CA HIS A 308 -9.27 -21.52 2.89
C HIS A 308 -8.72 -21.50 1.47
N ASP A 309 -7.63 -22.24 1.27
CA ASP A 309 -6.92 -22.31 0.00
C ASP A 309 -6.61 -23.75 -0.40
N TRP A 310 -6.59 -23.96 -1.71
CA TRP A 310 -6.16 -25.16 -2.39
C TRP A 310 -4.83 -24.88 -3.05
N GLU A 311 -3.86 -25.72 -2.73
CA GLU A 311 -2.52 -25.64 -3.30
C GLU A 311 -2.38 -26.72 -4.37
N THR A 312 -1.86 -26.36 -5.53
CA THR A 312 -1.57 -27.34 -6.59
C THR A 312 -0.15 -27.15 -7.12
N THR A 313 0.47 -28.27 -7.50
CA THR A 313 1.82 -28.24 -8.08
C THR A 313 1.76 -27.73 -9.51
N VAL A 314 2.72 -26.89 -9.87
CA VAL A 314 2.84 -26.27 -11.19
C VAL A 314 4.13 -26.73 -11.88
N ALA A 315 4.10 -26.93 -13.19
CA ALA A 315 5.28 -27.28 -13.97
C ALA A 315 6.05 -26.00 -14.40
N ALA A 316 7.34 -26.14 -14.68
CA ALA A 316 8.10 -25.08 -15.36
C ALA A 316 7.58 -24.94 -16.80
N ARG A 317 7.41 -23.70 -17.27
CA ARG A 317 6.74 -23.38 -18.54
C ARG A 317 7.66 -22.71 -19.57
N ASP A 318 8.96 -22.79 -19.36
CA ASP A 318 9.99 -22.28 -20.26
C ASP A 318 9.78 -20.85 -20.80
N PRO A 319 9.65 -19.83 -19.93
CA PRO A 319 9.52 -18.46 -20.37
C PRO A 319 10.80 -17.95 -21.05
N TRP A 320 10.63 -17.03 -22.00
CA TRP A 320 11.71 -16.39 -22.73
C TRP A 320 12.68 -15.63 -21.80
N THR A 321 13.99 -15.88 -21.95
CA THR A 321 15.09 -15.22 -21.23
C THR A 321 16.01 -14.45 -22.17
N VAL A 322 16.78 -13.51 -21.61
CA VAL A 322 17.73 -12.69 -22.40
C VAL A 322 18.97 -13.49 -22.80
N PHE A 323 19.57 -14.22 -21.85
CA PHE A 323 20.73 -15.07 -22.09
C PHE A 323 20.38 -16.51 -21.73
N ARG A 324 20.95 -17.48 -22.48
CA ARG A 324 20.71 -18.92 -22.31
C ARG A 324 19.22 -19.24 -22.46
N ASN A 325 18.75 -19.22 -23.70
CA ASN A 325 17.38 -19.61 -24.06
C ASN A 325 17.32 -21.03 -24.68
N ASP A 326 18.46 -21.72 -24.70
CA ASP A 326 18.67 -23.03 -25.32
C ASP A 326 18.79 -24.17 -24.30
N GLN A 327 18.79 -23.86 -23.01
CA GLN A 327 18.88 -24.84 -21.93
C GLN A 327 17.49 -25.12 -21.36
N ALA A 328 17.28 -26.32 -20.81
CA ALA A 328 16.04 -26.64 -20.12
C ALA A 328 16.02 -26.02 -18.71
N TRP A 329 14.89 -25.46 -18.29
CA TRP A 329 14.71 -24.96 -16.93
C TRP A 329 14.80 -26.07 -15.88
N ARG A 330 15.25 -25.69 -14.67
CA ARG A 330 15.16 -26.54 -13.49
C ARG A 330 13.70 -26.97 -13.27
N PRO A 331 13.41 -28.27 -13.07
CA PRO A 331 12.06 -28.72 -12.73
C PRO A 331 11.57 -28.06 -11.44
N ASN A 332 10.31 -27.66 -11.43
CA ASN A 332 9.64 -27.17 -10.24
C ASN A 332 9.26 -28.35 -9.33
N ARG A 333 9.75 -28.34 -8.09
CA ARG A 333 9.53 -29.41 -7.11
C ARG A 333 8.70 -28.89 -5.95
N HIS A 334 7.42 -29.22 -5.96
CA HIS A 334 6.54 -29.11 -4.79
C HIS A 334 6.00 -30.49 -4.45
N ARG A 335 6.20 -30.95 -3.22
CA ARG A 335 5.58 -32.18 -2.70
C ARG A 335 4.61 -31.76 -1.60
N HIS A 336 3.35 -32.16 -1.73
CA HIS A 336 2.41 -32.15 -0.61
C HIS A 336 3.00 -32.99 0.53
N LEU A 337 3.20 -32.39 1.69
CA LEU A 337 3.39 -33.10 2.95
C LEU A 337 2.04 -33.27 3.64
#